data_AF-A0A9D9EMZ6-F1
#
_entry.id   AF-A0A9D9EMZ6-F1
#
_cell.length_a   1.000
_cell.length_b   1.000
_cell.length_c   1.000
_cell.angle_alpha   90.00
_cell.angle_beta   90.00
_cell.angle_gamma   90.00
#
_symmetry.space_group_name_H-M   'P 1'
#
loop_
_entity.id
_entity.type
_entity.pdbx_description
1 polymer ?
#
loop_
_entity_poly.entity_id
_entity_poly.type
_entity_poly.pdbx_seq_one_letter_code
_entity_poly.pdbx_strand_id
1 'polypeptide(L)'
;MKLSQFSFDLDYRKNIAPYPSEYRDECRMLVLHRSTGDIEHKIFKDIINYCDEGDVFVFNDTKVFPARLKGNKEKTGAEIVVLLLRELNRDQRLWDVLVDPA
;
A
#
# COMPACT_ATOMS: atom_id res chain seq x y z
N MET A 1 9.69 -15.80 -14.60
CA MET A 1 8.92 -16.51 -13.54
C MET A 1 7.56 -16.88 -14.12
N LYS A 2 7.05 -18.10 -13.90
CA LYS A 2 5.74 -18.50 -14.45
C LYS A 2 4.66 -18.20 -13.41
N LEU A 3 3.54 -17.59 -13.82
CA LEU A 3 2.44 -17.23 -12.93
C LEU A 3 1.89 -18.44 -12.15
N SER A 4 1.89 -19.62 -12.78
CA SER A 4 1.42 -20.87 -12.18
C SER A 4 2.20 -21.31 -10.94
N GLN A 5 3.41 -20.78 -10.71
CA GLN A 5 4.20 -21.08 -9.50
C GLN A 5 3.58 -20.47 -8.23
N PHE A 6 2.60 -19.59 -8.36
CA PHE A 6 1.90 -18.92 -7.26
C PHE A 6 0.44 -19.37 -7.13
N SER A 7 0.01 -20.39 -7.88
CA SER A 7 -1.32 -20.96 -7.78
C SER A 7 -1.41 -21.90 -6.59
N PHE A 8 -2.45 -21.74 -5.76
CA PHE A 8 -2.77 -22.61 -4.64
C PHE A 8 -4.27 -22.86 -4.59
N ASP A 9 -4.68 -23.97 -3.97
CA ASP A 9 -6.09 -24.29 -3.79
C ASP A 9 -6.69 -23.48 -2.64
N LEU A 10 -7.85 -22.85 -2.88
CA LEU A 10 -8.52 -22.00 -1.91
C LEU A 10 -10.04 -22.18 -2.04
N ASP A 11 -10.70 -22.59 -0.95
CA ASP A 11 -12.16 -22.57 -0.89
C ASP A 11 -12.66 -21.12 -0.76
N TYR A 12 -12.87 -20.46 -1.90
CA TYR A 12 -13.30 -19.06 -2.01
C TYR A 12 -14.58 -18.75 -1.21
N ARG A 13 -15.46 -19.74 -0.99
CA ARG A 13 -16.74 -19.51 -0.30
C ARG A 13 -16.58 -19.46 1.22
N LYS A 14 -15.55 -20.11 1.76
CA LYS A 14 -15.34 -20.21 3.21
C LYS A 14 -14.19 -19.36 3.71
N ASN A 15 -13.12 -19.24 2.92
CA ASN A 15 -11.85 -18.68 3.39
C ASN A 15 -11.60 -17.23 2.93
N ILE A 16 -12.50 -16.64 2.13
CA ILE A 16 -12.46 -15.21 1.80
C ILE A 16 -13.47 -14.48 2.68
N ALA A 17 -12.96 -13.65 3.57
CA ALA A 17 -13.79 -12.82 4.45
C ALA A 17 -14.49 -11.72 3.63
N PRO A 18 -15.84 -11.66 3.60
CA PRO A 18 -16.56 -10.60 2.90
C PRO A 18 -16.53 -9.27 3.67
N TYR A 19 -16.34 -9.34 4.98
CA TYR A 19 -16.28 -8.22 5.90
C TYR A 19 -15.12 -8.43 6.90
N PRO A 20 -14.55 -7.36 7.46
CA PRO A 20 -13.56 -7.49 8.52
C PRO A 20 -14.18 -8.07 9.80
N SER A 21 -13.33 -8.51 10.73
CA SER A 21 -13.76 -8.79 12.11
C SER A 21 -14.32 -7.52 12.77
N GLU A 22 -15.27 -7.70 13.70
CA GLU A 22 -15.89 -6.60 14.46
C GLU A 22 -14.81 -5.76 15.17
N TYR A 23 -13.91 -6.44 15.89
CA TYR A 23 -12.69 -5.87 16.44
C TYR A 23 -11.50 -6.28 15.57
N ARG A 24 -10.77 -5.28 15.04
CA ARG A 24 -9.71 -5.48 14.04
C ARG A 24 -8.54 -6.31 14.58
N ASP A 25 -8.23 -6.16 15.84
CA ASP A 25 -7.12 -6.81 16.53
C ASP A 25 -7.45 -8.26 16.98
N GLU A 26 -8.70 -8.70 16.82
CA GLU A 26 -9.14 -10.07 17.09
C GLU A 26 -9.00 -11.01 15.89
N CYS A 27 -8.45 -10.53 14.77
CA CYS A 27 -8.18 -11.38 13.63
C CYS A 27 -7.04 -12.37 13.91
N ARG A 28 -7.07 -13.51 13.21
CA ARG A 28 -6.00 -14.52 13.30
C ARG A 28 -4.72 -13.99 12.64
N MET A 29 -3.58 -14.25 13.27
CA MET A 29 -2.25 -13.94 12.79
C MET A 29 -1.47 -15.23 12.56
N LEU A 30 -0.95 -15.43 11.34
CA LEU A 30 -0.01 -16.50 11.03
C LEU A 30 1.41 -15.94 11.15
N VAL A 31 2.22 -16.55 12.02
CA VAL A 31 3.63 -16.19 12.18
C VAL A 31 4.45 -17.26 11.47
N LEU A 32 5.31 -16.85 10.54
CA LEU A 32 6.20 -17.72 9.80
C LEU A 32 7.65 -17.39 10.16
N HIS A 33 8.33 -18.32 10.80
CA HIS A 33 9.76 -18.22 11.11
C HIS A 33 10.58 -18.52 9.86
N ARG A 34 10.97 -17.50 9.11
CA ARG A 34 11.65 -17.63 7.81
C ARG A 34 12.91 -18.52 7.84
N SER A 35 13.65 -18.56 8.95
CA SER A 35 14.88 -19.36 9.08
C SER A 35 14.62 -20.86 9.25
N THR A 36 13.56 -21.24 9.98
CA THR A 36 13.24 -22.64 10.29
C THR A 36 12.09 -23.20 9.45
N GLY A 37 11.22 -22.33 8.95
CA GLY A 37 9.96 -22.70 8.32
C GLY A 37 8.82 -22.96 9.31
N ASP A 38 9.05 -22.79 10.61
CA ASP A 38 8.03 -23.05 11.63
C ASP A 38 6.86 -22.06 11.51
N ILE A 39 5.65 -22.57 11.75
CA ILE A 39 4.40 -21.82 11.67
C ILE A 39 3.73 -21.79 13.03
N GLU A 40 3.36 -20.60 13.48
CA GLU A 40 2.51 -20.41 14.64
C GLU A 40 1.18 -19.75 14.26
N HIS A 41 0.14 -20.07 15.03
CA HIS A 41 -1.16 -19.43 14.94
C HIS A 41 -1.41 -18.62 16.22
N LYS A 42 -1.61 -17.31 16.05
CA LYS A 42 -1.83 -16.33 17.12
C LYS A 42 -3.05 -15.47 16.82
N ILE A 43 -3.37 -14.57 17.73
CA ILE A 43 -4.31 -13.46 17.48
C ILE A 43 -3.48 -12.19 17.25
N PHE A 44 -3.95 -11.25 16.44
CA PHE A 44 -3.18 -10.06 16.07
C PHE A 44 -2.75 -9.20 17.27
N LYS A 45 -3.50 -9.21 18.38
CA LYS A 45 -3.08 -8.63 19.68
C LYS A 45 -1.70 -9.10 20.15
N ASP A 46 -1.29 -10.33 19.80
CA ASP A 46 -0.01 -10.90 20.19
C ASP A 46 1.19 -10.32 19.42
N ILE A 47 0.97 -9.45 18.41
CA ILE A 47 2.04 -8.84 17.60
C ILE A 47 3.09 -8.12 18.45
N ILE A 48 2.68 -7.54 19.57
CA ILE A 48 3.56 -6.84 20.51
C ILE A 48 4.64 -7.76 21.12
N ASN A 49 4.43 -9.08 21.12
CA ASN A 49 5.38 -10.06 21.63
C ASN A 49 6.46 -10.43 20.60
N TYR A 50 6.39 -9.89 19.39
CA TYR A 50 7.32 -10.16 18.27
C TYR A 50 8.14 -8.94 17.89
N CYS A 51 8.20 -7.93 18.75
CA CYS A 51 8.94 -6.69 18.50
C CYS A 51 9.80 -6.37 19.72
N ASP A 52 11.04 -6.01 19.45
CA ASP A 52 12.03 -5.66 20.47
C ASP A 52 12.29 -4.15 20.48
N GLU A 53 12.98 -3.68 21.53
CA GLU A 53 13.44 -2.30 21.59
C GLU A 53 14.37 -1.98 20.41
N GLY A 54 14.03 -0.93 19.66
CA GLY A 54 14.76 -0.53 18.45
C GLY A 54 14.10 -0.95 17.14
N ASP A 55 13.08 -1.81 17.17
CA ASP A 55 12.30 -2.15 15.98
C ASP A 55 11.45 -0.96 15.50
N VAL A 56 11.23 -0.89 14.17
CA VAL A 56 10.49 0.20 13.52
C VAL A 56 9.30 -0.35 12.77
N PHE A 57 8.11 0.13 13.14
CA PHE A 57 6.91 -0.09 12.35
C PHE A 57 6.79 0.98 11.26
N VAL A 58 6.80 0.54 10.00
CA VAL A 58 6.55 1.42 8.85
C VAL A 58 5.10 1.25 8.41
N PHE A 59 4.28 2.24 8.71
CA PHE A 59 2.88 2.28 8.29
C PHE A 59 2.72 3.10 7.02
N ASN A 60 1.85 2.65 6.13
CA ASN A 60 1.46 3.41 4.96
C ASN A 60 0.22 4.26 5.28
N ASP A 61 0.43 5.57 5.42
CA ASP A 61 -0.64 6.58 5.54
C ASP A 61 -0.94 7.20 4.16
N THR A 62 -1.95 6.67 3.46
CA THR A 62 -2.34 7.16 2.13
C THR A 62 -3.19 8.41 2.24
N LYS A 63 -2.75 9.51 1.63
CA LYS A 63 -3.52 10.75 1.51
C LYS A 63 -3.94 10.99 0.06
N VAL A 64 -5.25 10.99 -0.18
CA VAL A 64 -5.80 11.43 -1.47
C VAL A 64 -5.95 12.93 -1.43
N PHE A 65 -5.27 13.64 -2.33
CA PHE A 65 -5.50 15.05 -2.59
C PHE A 65 -5.75 15.27 -4.09
N PRO A 66 -6.47 16.34 -4.48
CA PRO A 66 -6.69 16.66 -5.88
C PRO A 66 -5.37 17.02 -6.57
N ALA A 67 -4.72 16.02 -7.16
CA ALA A 67 -3.40 16.15 -7.75
C ALA A 67 -3.42 16.30 -9.28
N ARG A 68 -4.57 16.09 -9.94
CA ARG A 68 -4.65 16.01 -11.40
C ARG A 68 -5.08 17.34 -12.03
N LEU A 69 -4.20 17.93 -12.83
CA LEU A 69 -4.46 19.11 -13.64
C LEU A 69 -4.48 18.72 -15.13
N LYS A 70 -5.37 19.32 -15.91
CA LYS A 70 -5.38 19.19 -17.37
C LYS A 70 -4.96 20.51 -17.98
N GLY A 71 -4.11 20.47 -19.01
CA GLY A 71 -3.64 21.67 -19.68
C GLY A 71 -3.29 21.39 -21.14
N ASN A 72 -2.99 22.45 -21.88
CA ASN A 72 -2.51 22.36 -23.25
C ASN A 72 -1.10 22.94 -23.32
N LYS A 73 -0.18 22.25 -23.99
CA LYS A 73 1.18 22.73 -24.20
C LYS A 73 1.12 23.93 -25.16
N GLU A 74 1.45 25.11 -24.66
CA GLU A 74 1.25 26.40 -25.35
C GLU A 74 1.80 26.42 -26.79
N LYS A 75 2.95 25.79 -27.03
CA LYS A 75 3.59 25.78 -28.35
C LYS A 75 3.01 24.78 -29.34
N THR A 76 2.45 23.66 -28.88
CA THR A 76 2.04 22.55 -29.75
C THR A 76 0.54 22.29 -29.72
N GLY A 77 -0.19 22.88 -28.77
CA GLY A 77 -1.61 22.61 -28.53
C GLY A 77 -1.88 21.20 -28.03
N ALA A 78 -0.84 20.41 -27.71
CA ALA A 78 -1.01 19.04 -27.23
C ALA A 78 -1.65 19.03 -25.85
N GLU A 79 -2.69 18.22 -25.67
CA GLU A 79 -3.30 17.99 -24.36
C GLU A 79 -2.32 17.25 -23.45
N ILE A 80 -2.16 17.74 -22.22
CA ILE A 80 -1.34 17.13 -21.18
C ILE A 80 -2.13 17.00 -19.87
N VAL A 81 -1.76 16.00 -19.10
CA VAL A 81 -2.19 15.76 -17.73
C VAL A 81 -0.98 15.90 -16.82
N VAL A 82 -1.10 16.72 -15.79
CA VAL A 82 -0.08 16.92 -14.77
C VAL A 82 -0.59 16.33 -13.46
N LEU A 83 0.15 15.40 -12.88
CA LEU A 83 -0.12 14.81 -11.58
C LEU A 83 0.85 15.39 -10.55
N LEU A 84 0.34 16.15 -9.59
CA LEU A 84 1.08 16.70 -8.46
C LEU A 84 1.49 15.57 -7.51
N LEU A 85 2.78 15.43 -7.22
CA LEU A 85 3.29 14.43 -6.30
C LEU A 85 3.52 15.02 -4.91
N ARG A 86 4.26 16.12 -4.85
CA ARG A 86 4.70 16.74 -3.59
C ARG A 86 4.93 18.23 -3.78
N GLU A 87 4.42 19.03 -2.84
CA GLU A 87 4.73 20.46 -2.76
C GLU A 87 6.16 20.65 -2.25
N LEU A 88 7.00 21.35 -3.02
CA LEU A 88 8.38 21.66 -2.64
C LEU A 88 8.48 23.02 -1.94
N ASN A 89 7.74 24.01 -2.43
CA ASN A 89 7.70 25.35 -1.87
C ASN A 89 6.33 25.99 -2.13
N ARG A 90 5.63 26.34 -1.05
CA ARG A 90 4.28 26.89 -1.13
C ARG A 90 4.22 28.34 -1.59
N ASP A 91 5.15 29.17 -1.14
CA ASP A 91 5.20 30.60 -1.50
C ASP A 91 5.47 30.80 -2.99
N GLN A 92 6.32 29.95 -3.56
CA GLN A 92 6.68 29.95 -4.98
C GLN A 92 5.79 29.04 -5.83
N ARG A 93 4.86 28.29 -5.21
CA ARG A 93 4.02 27.27 -5.88
C ARG A 93 4.82 26.25 -6.70
N LEU A 94 5.94 25.78 -6.14
CA LEU A 94 6.79 24.76 -6.76
C LEU A 94 6.37 23.37 -6.33
N TRP A 95 6.26 22.48 -7.32
CA TRP A 95 5.77 21.11 -7.15
C TRP A 95 6.61 20.12 -7.94
N ASP A 96 6.87 18.96 -7.33
CA ASP A 96 7.25 17.75 -8.05
C ASP A 96 6.01 17.20 -8.77
N VAL A 97 6.11 16.91 -10.06
CA VAL A 97 4.98 16.47 -10.89
C VAL A 97 5.36 15.34 -11.84
N LEU A 98 4.37 14.53 -12.22
CA LEU A 98 4.42 13.68 -13.42
C LEU A 98 3.60 14.32 -14.54
N VAL A 99 4.05 14.23 -15.78
CA VAL A 99 3.38 14.79 -16.97
C VAL A 99 3.14 13.70 -18.00
N ASP A 100 1.95 13.68 -18.59
CA ASP A 100 1.53 12.73 -19.62
C ASP A 100 0.70 13.42 -20.71
N PRO A 101 1.02 13.31 -22.02
CA PRO A 101 2.25 12.77 -22.58
C PRO A 101 3.44 13.72 -22.35
N ALA A 102 4.62 13.15 -22.13
CA ALA A 102 5.87 13.89 -21.92
C ALA A 102 6.31 14.69 -23.17
#